data_AF-F2UKV0-F1
#
_entry.id   AF-F2UKV0-F1
#
_cell.length_a   1.000
_cell.length_b   1.000
_cell.length_c   1.000
_cell.angle_alpha   90.00
_cell.angle_beta   90.00
_cell.angle_gamma   90.00
#
_symmetry.space_group_name_H-M   'P 1'
#
loop_
_entity.id
_entity.type
_entity.pdbx_description
1 polymer ?
#
loop_
_entity_poly.entity_id
_entity_poly.type
_entity_poly.pdbx_seq_one_letter_code
_entity_poly.pdbx_strand_id
1 'polypeptide(L)'
;MSRRRRLDFNWRDPPPAVPPNPISNAIIENQPLNVVLSLIREYPSEVDTVTEKGHTPLRVALMKWPEEWAEDRVVKVVKALLDAGADPRIASFSGGINPLQYACNFGFVEVARVILERHPQLLLTVSAVEMTPLHYACQNSLTMVELILDGLRHLNFTPEQITQYVNRRKNNDATAMHYAAMNTTGDAISIISLLARRGAEVNLRTDGGNLPIHYAGVARLRDVMNHLIDLGNNPFWRNEHGLTAYGKYFGEEPHDHQLKAYRARMDSMPPLDPAATDLQRAQAFFEGVPEHMALSPDEVRDVVAGMHENRPTEWDDVAILLYEIELINPVEWRAFLSQPHLP
;
A
#
# COMPACT_ATOMS: atom_id res chain seq x y z
N MET A 1 -4.54 46.77 -18.79
CA MET A 1 -4.85 45.31 -18.88
C MET A 1 -3.54 44.54 -18.84
N SER A 2 -3.37 43.59 -17.92
CA SER A 2 -2.11 42.85 -17.77
C SER A 2 -2.08 41.58 -18.62
N ARG A 3 -1.01 41.36 -19.39
CA ARG A 3 -0.72 40.08 -20.03
C ARG A 3 0.20 39.27 -19.12
N ARG A 4 -0.28 38.12 -18.63
CA ARG A 4 0.54 37.17 -17.86
C ARG A 4 1.71 36.71 -18.73
N ARG A 5 2.96 36.90 -18.28
CA ARG A 5 4.08 36.11 -18.80
C ARG A 5 3.98 34.71 -18.19
N ARG A 6 4.02 33.66 -19.02
CA ARG A 6 4.43 32.33 -18.51
C ARG A 6 5.92 32.40 -18.22
N LEU A 7 6.34 31.78 -17.12
CA LEU A 7 7.73 31.43 -16.88
C LEU A 7 7.86 29.96 -17.26
N ASP A 8 8.36 29.70 -18.46
CA ASP A 8 8.55 28.34 -18.96
C ASP A 8 9.81 27.76 -18.29
N PHE A 9 9.61 27.01 -17.20
CA PHE A 9 10.69 26.35 -16.46
C PHE A 9 11.32 25.23 -17.31
N ASN A 10 12.53 25.45 -17.80
CA ASN A 10 13.30 24.49 -18.59
C ASN A 10 14.11 23.56 -17.66
N TRP A 11 13.60 22.36 -17.40
CA TRP A 11 14.16 21.36 -16.47
C TRP A 11 15.44 20.65 -16.96
N ARG A 12 16.27 21.29 -17.79
CA ARG A 12 17.38 20.62 -18.50
C ARG A 12 18.79 21.00 -18.08
N ASP A 13 18.96 22.10 -17.36
CA ASP A 13 20.27 22.53 -16.85
C ASP A 13 20.40 22.13 -15.37
N PRO A 14 21.41 21.35 -14.96
CA PRO A 14 21.68 21.13 -13.55
C PRO A 14 22.07 22.46 -12.88
N PRO A 15 21.69 22.71 -11.62
CA PRO A 15 22.11 23.92 -10.92
C PRO A 15 23.64 24.00 -10.85
N PRO A 16 24.24 25.21 -10.90
CA PRO A 16 25.69 25.37 -10.78
C PRO A 16 26.18 24.77 -9.46
N ALA A 17 27.38 24.17 -9.48
CA ALA A 17 27.94 23.42 -8.35
C ALA A 17 27.86 24.23 -7.05
N VAL A 18 26.97 23.80 -6.14
CA VAL A 18 26.74 24.45 -4.86
C VAL A 18 27.94 24.15 -3.96
N PRO A 19 28.54 25.14 -3.28
CA PRO A 19 29.62 24.86 -2.33
C PRO A 19 29.16 23.84 -1.28
N PRO A 20 30.02 22.90 -0.87
CA PRO A 20 29.63 21.81 0.01
C PRO A 20 29.14 22.35 1.37
N ASN A 21 27.83 22.24 1.61
CA ASN A 21 27.21 22.59 2.89
C ASN A 21 27.90 21.77 4.01
N PRO A 22 28.57 22.43 4.98
CA PRO A 22 29.39 21.74 5.97
C PRO A 22 28.56 20.85 6.91
N ILE A 23 27.31 21.26 7.20
CA ILE A 23 26.37 20.47 8.00
C ILE A 23 25.96 19.20 7.24
N SER A 24 25.58 19.35 5.97
CA SER A 24 25.23 18.21 5.11
C SER A 24 26.39 17.23 4.96
N ASN A 25 27.62 17.72 4.71
CA ASN A 25 28.80 16.86 4.60
C ASN A 25 29.10 16.12 5.90
N ALA A 26 29.10 16.81 7.05
CA ALA A 26 29.34 16.17 8.35
C ALA A 26 28.32 15.07 8.68
N ILE A 27 27.06 15.25 8.26
CA ILE A 27 26.02 14.22 8.36
C ILE A 27 26.30 13.06 7.39
N ILE A 28 26.65 13.33 6.12
CA ILE A 28 26.97 12.30 5.10
C ILE A 28 28.17 11.42 5.50
N GLU A 29 29.22 12.05 6.02
CA GLU A 29 30.49 11.43 6.42
C GLU A 29 30.43 10.66 7.75
N ASN A 30 29.32 10.76 8.49
CA ASN A 30 29.20 10.25 9.86
C ASN A 30 30.22 10.84 10.85
N GLN A 31 30.36 12.17 10.80
CA GLN A 31 31.11 12.90 11.83
C GLN A 31 30.41 12.75 13.21
N PRO A 32 31.16 12.84 14.33
CA PRO A 32 30.61 12.72 15.67
C PRO A 32 29.46 13.71 15.94
N LEU A 33 28.47 13.29 16.74
CA LEU A 33 27.26 14.10 17.01
C LEU A 33 27.58 15.51 17.54
N ASN A 34 28.63 15.66 18.38
CA ASN A 34 29.06 16.96 18.87
C ASN A 34 29.62 17.89 17.77
N VAL A 35 30.21 17.33 16.72
CA VAL A 35 30.71 18.09 15.55
C VAL A 35 29.55 18.53 14.66
N VAL A 36 28.58 17.64 14.40
CA VAL A 36 27.35 18.01 13.70
C VAL A 36 26.61 19.12 14.46
N LEU A 37 26.48 19.00 15.78
CA LEU A 37 25.81 19.99 16.64
C LEU A 37 26.60 21.31 16.81
N SER A 38 27.92 21.34 16.61
CA SER A 38 28.67 22.60 16.55
C SER A 38 28.48 23.29 15.20
N LEU A 39 28.56 22.55 14.10
CA LEU A 39 28.37 23.10 12.76
C LEU A 39 26.97 23.70 12.56
N ILE A 40 25.91 23.09 13.12
CA ILE A 40 24.54 23.66 13.09
C ILE A 40 24.48 25.03 13.79
N ARG A 41 25.28 25.26 14.84
CA ARG A 41 25.32 26.53 15.59
C ARG A 41 26.22 27.58 14.95
N GLU A 42 27.26 27.14 14.25
CA GLU A 42 28.26 27.97 13.58
C GLU A 42 27.76 28.46 12.20
N TYR A 43 26.97 27.63 11.50
CA TYR A 43 26.45 27.88 10.16
C TYR A 43 24.90 27.89 10.09
N PRO A 44 24.20 28.73 10.88
CA PRO A 44 22.73 28.76 10.88
C PRO A 44 22.12 29.23 9.54
N SER A 45 22.89 29.87 8.66
CA SER A 45 22.46 30.16 7.27
C SER A 45 22.37 28.91 6.38
N GLU A 46 23.09 27.84 6.74
CA GLU A 46 23.26 26.65 5.91
C GLU A 46 22.29 25.52 6.26
N VAL A 47 21.37 25.74 7.21
CA VAL A 47 20.44 24.69 7.68
C VAL A 47 19.46 24.22 6.61
N ASP A 48 19.21 25.05 5.60
CA ASP A 48 18.35 24.80 4.43
C ASP A 48 19.09 24.81 3.08
N THR A 49 20.39 25.07 3.04
CA THR A 49 21.12 25.07 1.75
C THR A 49 21.28 23.65 1.23
N VAL A 50 20.82 23.42 0.00
CA VAL A 50 20.73 22.07 -0.57
C VAL A 50 22.06 21.58 -1.14
N THR A 51 22.34 20.28 -0.99
CA THR A 51 23.38 19.60 -1.76
C THR A 51 23.03 19.60 -3.26
N GLU A 52 23.99 19.22 -4.13
CA GLU A 52 23.81 19.08 -5.58
C GLU A 52 22.56 18.28 -5.99
N LYS A 53 22.14 17.31 -5.16
CA LYS A 53 20.96 16.46 -5.40
C LYS A 53 19.64 17.09 -4.89
N GLY A 54 19.66 18.34 -4.44
CA GLY A 54 18.50 19.03 -3.85
C GLY A 54 18.13 18.53 -2.45
N HIS A 55 19.13 18.17 -1.62
CA HIS A 55 18.89 17.63 -0.27
C HIS A 55 19.32 18.66 0.80
N THR A 56 18.40 19.12 1.66
CA THR A 56 18.74 19.94 2.85
C THR A 56 19.39 19.09 3.94
N PRO A 57 20.20 19.64 4.86
CA PRO A 57 20.69 18.94 6.04
C PRO A 57 19.63 18.11 6.78
N LEU A 58 18.42 18.68 6.94
CA LEU A 58 17.29 18.02 7.59
C LEU A 58 16.86 16.76 6.86
N ARG A 59 16.89 16.73 5.53
CA ARG A 59 16.57 15.53 4.73
C ARG A 59 17.76 14.58 4.60
N VAL A 60 18.99 15.11 4.56
CA VAL A 60 20.24 14.34 4.61
C VAL A 60 20.32 13.51 5.90
N ALA A 61 19.83 14.03 7.03
CA ALA A 61 19.72 13.30 8.30
C ALA A 61 18.76 12.08 8.26
N LEU A 62 17.82 12.01 7.30
CA LEU A 62 16.77 10.98 7.26
C LEU A 62 16.99 9.88 6.22
N MET A 63 17.67 10.15 5.09
CA MET A 63 17.81 9.14 4.01
C MET A 63 18.89 8.09 4.28
N LYS A 64 19.82 8.37 5.18
CA LYS A 64 21.19 7.82 5.09
C LYS A 64 21.39 6.52 5.90
N TRP A 65 20.42 6.10 6.72
CA TRP A 65 20.56 4.94 7.63
C TRP A 65 19.27 4.15 7.82
N PRO A 66 19.30 2.85 7.51
CA PRO A 66 18.36 1.87 8.08
C PRO A 66 18.96 1.05 9.25
N GLU A 67 20.29 0.87 9.32
CA GLU A 67 20.90 -0.18 10.17
C GLU A 67 22.01 0.25 11.15
N GLU A 68 22.69 1.40 10.95
CA GLU A 68 23.93 1.73 11.71
C GLU A 68 23.80 2.81 12.80
N TRP A 69 22.63 3.46 12.95
CA TRP A 69 22.43 4.53 13.93
C TRP A 69 21.23 4.26 14.84
N ALA A 70 21.38 4.55 16.13
CA ALA A 70 20.24 4.66 17.03
C ALA A 70 19.34 5.84 16.61
N GLU A 71 18.01 5.64 16.56
CA GLU A 71 17.01 6.68 16.25
C GLU A 71 17.23 7.95 17.09
N ASP A 72 17.55 7.74 18.36
CA ASP A 72 18.00 8.71 19.37
C ASP A 72 18.99 9.76 18.85
N ARG A 73 19.92 9.35 17.96
CA ARG A 73 20.95 10.19 17.36
C ARG A 73 20.40 11.01 16.18
N VAL A 74 19.51 10.44 15.38
CA VAL A 74 18.80 11.15 14.28
C VAL A 74 17.86 12.20 14.86
N VAL A 75 17.07 11.83 15.86
CA VAL A 75 16.15 12.72 16.61
C VAL A 75 16.89 13.93 17.17
N LYS A 76 18.10 13.75 17.72
CA LYS A 76 18.93 14.86 18.24
C LYS A 76 19.40 15.83 17.15
N VAL A 77 19.78 15.34 15.97
CA VAL A 77 20.16 16.19 14.82
C VAL A 77 18.92 16.90 14.23
N VAL A 78 17.80 16.20 14.08
CA VAL A 78 16.53 16.79 13.61
C VAL A 78 16.05 17.90 14.54
N LYS A 79 16.02 17.66 15.87
CA LYS A 79 15.66 18.68 16.87
C LYS A 79 16.57 19.91 16.74
N ALA A 80 17.89 19.72 16.70
CA ALA A 80 18.85 20.82 16.57
C ALA A 80 18.73 21.62 15.25
N LEU A 81 18.43 20.97 14.12
CA LEU A 81 18.19 21.64 12.84
C LEU A 81 16.91 22.47 12.85
N LEU A 82 15.82 21.93 13.40
CA LEU A 82 14.55 22.64 13.56
C LEU A 82 14.64 23.77 14.61
N ASP A 83 15.51 23.65 15.61
CA ASP A 83 15.83 24.71 16.58
C ASP A 83 16.68 25.82 15.97
N ALA A 84 17.54 25.49 15.00
CA ALA A 84 18.31 26.45 14.20
C ALA A 84 17.51 27.06 13.02
N GLY A 85 16.24 26.68 12.84
CA GLY A 85 15.32 27.29 11.90
C GLY A 85 15.15 26.60 10.54
N ALA A 86 15.65 25.37 10.36
CA ALA A 86 15.47 24.60 9.13
C ALA A 86 13.98 24.40 8.78
N ASP A 87 13.64 24.48 7.50
CA ASP A 87 12.27 24.42 7.01
C ASP A 87 11.85 23.00 6.55
N PRO A 88 11.03 22.26 7.33
CA PRO A 88 10.55 20.93 6.96
C PRO A 88 9.52 20.93 5.80
N ARG A 89 9.21 22.09 5.20
CA ARG A 89 8.46 22.17 3.94
C ARG A 89 9.34 21.93 2.70
N ILE A 90 10.67 22.03 2.80
CA ILE A 90 11.56 21.90 1.63
C ILE A 90 11.61 20.44 1.17
N ALA A 91 10.98 20.19 0.02
CA ALA A 91 10.83 18.87 -0.58
C ALA A 91 11.99 18.48 -1.50
N SER A 92 12.11 17.18 -1.80
CA SER A 92 13.11 16.66 -2.74
C SER A 92 12.85 17.10 -4.19
N PHE A 93 13.90 17.49 -4.92
CA PHE A 93 13.82 17.66 -6.39
C PHE A 93 13.41 16.33 -7.05
N SER A 94 13.99 15.22 -6.59
CA SER A 94 13.57 13.87 -6.96
C SER A 94 12.31 13.44 -6.20
N GLY A 95 11.14 13.71 -6.78
CA GLY A 95 9.85 13.16 -6.33
C GLY A 95 9.02 14.03 -5.38
N GLY A 96 9.45 15.24 -5.01
CA GLY A 96 8.65 16.16 -4.19
C GLY A 96 8.37 15.68 -2.76
N ILE A 97 9.23 14.84 -2.20
CA ILE A 97 9.07 14.23 -0.87
C ILE A 97 9.71 15.12 0.20
N ASN A 98 8.94 15.53 1.20
CA ASN A 98 9.42 16.37 2.32
C ASN A 98 9.91 15.52 3.53
N PRO A 99 10.63 16.13 4.50
CA PRO A 99 11.11 15.44 5.70
C PRO A 99 10.05 14.65 6.49
N LEU A 100 8.79 15.11 6.57
CA LEU A 100 7.73 14.34 7.24
C LEU A 100 7.43 13.05 6.48
N GLN A 101 7.19 13.14 5.17
CA GLN A 101 6.92 11.96 4.34
C GLN A 101 8.10 10.96 4.35
N TYR A 102 9.34 11.46 4.41
CA TYR A 102 10.52 10.62 4.64
C TYR A 102 10.48 9.90 6.00
N ALA A 103 10.17 10.62 7.09
CA ALA A 103 10.01 10.00 8.41
C ALA A 103 8.89 8.94 8.42
N CYS A 104 7.77 9.20 7.74
CA CYS A 104 6.68 8.23 7.58
C CYS A 104 7.10 6.98 6.80
N ASN A 105 7.89 7.13 5.72
CA ASN A 105 8.37 6.02 4.90
C ASN A 105 9.36 5.10 5.62
N PHE A 106 10.11 5.62 6.59
CA PHE A 106 11.12 4.85 7.36
C PHE A 106 10.71 4.60 8.81
N GLY A 107 9.46 4.87 9.18
CA GLY A 107 8.93 4.57 10.51
C GLY A 107 9.52 5.39 11.67
N PHE A 108 10.19 6.52 11.40
CA PHE A 108 10.81 7.37 12.43
C PHE A 108 9.75 8.17 13.22
N VAL A 109 9.02 7.51 14.12
CA VAL A 109 7.84 8.06 14.82
C VAL A 109 8.19 9.31 15.62
N GLU A 110 9.33 9.33 16.33
CA GLU A 110 9.72 10.49 17.14
C GLU A 110 10.18 11.68 16.27
N VAL A 111 10.82 11.41 15.13
CA VAL A 111 11.12 12.45 14.12
C VAL A 111 9.83 13.06 13.58
N ALA A 112 8.86 12.22 13.20
CA ALA A 112 7.58 12.69 12.69
C ALA A 112 6.81 13.52 13.74
N ARG A 113 6.80 13.07 15.02
CA ARG A 113 6.19 13.81 16.13
C ARG A 113 6.73 15.23 16.24
N VAL A 114 8.05 15.38 16.29
CA VAL A 114 8.74 16.68 16.45
C VAL A 114 8.46 17.63 15.29
N ILE A 115 8.39 17.09 14.06
CA ILE A 115 8.02 17.88 12.88
C ILE A 115 6.54 18.33 12.98
N LEU A 116 5.64 17.45 13.43
CA LEU A 116 4.20 17.73 13.55
C LEU A 116 3.85 18.66 14.72
N GLU A 117 4.60 18.64 15.82
CA GLU A 117 4.46 19.60 16.94
C GLU A 117 4.68 21.05 16.50
N ARG A 118 5.51 21.28 15.49
CA ARG A 118 5.86 22.62 14.96
C ARG A 118 5.13 22.96 13.67
N HIS A 119 4.84 21.96 12.83
CA HIS A 119 4.32 22.14 11.47
C HIS A 119 3.22 21.09 11.13
N PRO A 120 2.12 21.01 11.90
CA PRO A 120 1.09 19.97 11.73
C PRO A 120 0.42 20.00 10.34
N GLN A 121 0.39 21.15 9.68
CA GLN A 121 -0.09 21.30 8.30
C GLN A 121 0.66 20.44 7.27
N LEU A 122 1.85 19.91 7.60
CA LEU A 122 2.56 18.97 6.73
C LEU A 122 1.80 17.66 6.51
N LEU A 123 0.86 17.29 7.39
CA LEU A 123 -0.08 16.16 7.14
C LEU A 123 -0.86 16.32 5.83
N LEU A 124 -1.10 17.56 5.39
CA LEU A 124 -1.91 17.88 4.21
C LEU A 124 -1.09 17.94 2.91
N THR A 125 0.23 17.73 3.00
CA THR A 125 1.12 17.74 1.83
C THR A 125 1.00 16.45 1.02
N VAL A 126 1.38 16.55 -0.26
CA VAL A 126 1.50 15.39 -1.16
C VAL A 126 2.83 15.47 -1.91
N SER A 127 3.37 14.31 -2.28
CA SER A 127 4.57 14.22 -3.12
C SER A 127 4.23 14.44 -4.60
N ALA A 128 5.22 14.41 -5.49
CA ALA A 128 5.01 14.60 -6.94
C ALA A 128 4.20 13.47 -7.62
N VAL A 129 3.91 12.39 -6.90
CA VAL A 129 3.01 11.29 -7.30
C VAL A 129 1.72 11.27 -6.48
N GLU A 130 1.37 12.40 -5.85
CA GLU A 130 0.22 12.66 -4.98
C GLU A 130 0.08 11.82 -3.70
N MET A 131 1.14 11.12 -3.26
CA MET A 131 1.13 10.38 -2.00
C MET A 131 1.13 11.34 -0.78
N THR A 132 0.12 11.21 0.08
CA THR A 132 0.09 11.82 1.43
C THR A 132 1.06 11.10 2.38
N PRO A 133 1.44 11.69 3.53
CA PRO A 133 2.21 11.00 4.58
C PRO A 133 1.63 9.64 5.00
N LEU A 134 0.30 9.48 4.96
CA LEU A 134 -0.38 8.24 5.32
C LEU A 134 -0.03 7.08 4.37
N HIS A 135 0.11 7.33 3.07
CA HIS A 135 0.48 6.29 2.10
C HIS A 135 1.85 5.68 2.43
N TYR A 136 2.81 6.53 2.83
CA TYR A 136 4.16 6.11 3.23
C TYR A 136 4.17 5.37 4.58
N ALA A 137 3.35 5.82 5.53
CA ALA A 137 3.23 5.21 6.86
C ALA A 137 2.62 3.79 6.82
N CYS A 138 1.54 3.61 6.04
CA CYS A 138 0.80 2.35 5.97
C CYS A 138 1.62 1.15 5.48
N GLN A 139 2.68 1.38 4.70
CA GLN A 139 3.59 0.34 4.23
C GLN A 139 4.56 -0.17 5.32
N ASN A 140 4.68 0.50 6.47
CA ASN A 140 5.76 0.23 7.43
C ASN A 140 5.33 0.11 8.91
N SER A 141 4.54 1.04 9.46
CA SER A 141 4.39 1.18 10.93
C SER A 141 2.97 1.58 11.36
N LEU A 142 2.37 0.80 12.25
CA LEU A 142 1.08 1.11 12.89
C LEU A 142 1.15 2.41 13.69
N THR A 143 2.18 2.56 14.53
CA THR A 143 2.37 3.73 15.40
C THR A 143 2.49 5.04 14.60
N MET A 144 3.06 4.98 13.39
CA MET A 144 3.10 6.12 12.47
C MET A 144 1.72 6.45 11.89
N VAL A 145 0.93 5.43 11.53
CA VAL A 145 -0.45 5.60 11.06
C VAL A 145 -1.34 6.20 12.16
N GLU A 146 -1.19 5.74 13.40
CA GLU A 146 -1.86 6.30 14.58
C GLU A 146 -1.47 7.77 14.80
N LEU A 147 -0.17 8.09 14.82
CA LEU A 147 0.32 9.47 14.94
C LEU A 147 -0.27 10.42 13.89
N ILE A 148 -0.41 9.97 12.64
CA ILE A 148 -1.03 10.73 11.56
C ILE A 148 -2.53 10.94 11.80
N LEU A 149 -3.27 9.88 12.13
CA LEU A 149 -4.72 9.94 12.37
C LEU A 149 -5.06 10.73 13.64
N ASP A 150 -4.16 10.80 14.60
CA ASP A 150 -4.24 11.63 15.80
C ASP A 150 -3.93 13.10 15.48
N GLY A 151 -2.88 13.37 14.70
CA GLY A 151 -2.54 14.70 14.21
C GLY A 151 -3.67 15.36 13.41
N LEU A 152 -4.42 14.60 12.60
CA LEU A 152 -5.61 15.12 11.90
C LEU A 152 -6.73 15.53 12.86
N ARG A 153 -6.94 14.81 13.97
CA ARG A 153 -7.90 15.22 15.02
C ARG A 153 -7.44 16.50 15.71
N HIS A 154 -6.13 16.67 15.94
CA HIS A 154 -5.58 17.92 16.47
C HIS A 154 -5.70 19.11 15.49
N LEU A 155 -5.78 18.85 14.18
CA LEU A 155 -6.17 19.83 13.16
C LEU A 155 -7.70 20.08 13.08
N ASN A 156 -8.49 19.51 13.99
CA ASN A 156 -9.95 19.58 14.05
C ASN A 156 -10.66 19.03 12.81
N PHE A 157 -10.11 17.99 12.16
CA PHE A 157 -10.80 17.30 11.06
C PHE A 157 -12.07 16.62 11.56
N THR A 158 -13.19 16.84 10.85
CA THR A 158 -14.43 16.08 11.07
C THR A 158 -14.27 14.62 10.63
N PRO A 159 -15.14 13.68 11.08
CA PRO A 159 -15.10 12.30 10.62
C PRO A 159 -15.10 12.16 9.10
N GLU A 160 -15.89 12.98 8.41
CA GLU A 160 -16.00 12.99 6.94
C GLU A 160 -14.70 13.45 6.27
N GLN A 161 -14.00 14.42 6.87
CA GLN A 161 -12.68 14.86 6.38
C GLN A 161 -11.59 13.81 6.64
N ILE A 162 -11.70 13.02 7.72
CA ILE A 162 -10.81 11.87 7.96
C ILE A 162 -11.09 10.78 6.92
N THR A 163 -12.36 10.44 6.66
CA THR A 163 -12.77 9.50 5.59
C THR A 163 -12.21 9.92 4.22
N GLN A 164 -12.39 11.18 3.84
CA GLN A 164 -11.84 11.75 2.60
C GLN A 164 -10.31 11.69 2.53
N TYR A 165 -9.62 11.81 3.68
CA TYR A 165 -8.17 11.74 3.75
C TYR A 165 -7.64 10.30 3.66
N VAL A 166 -8.29 9.32 4.29
CA VAL A 166 -7.87 7.89 4.19
C VAL A 166 -8.19 7.28 2.82
N ASN A 167 -9.28 7.72 2.17
CA ASN A 167 -9.63 7.35 0.80
C ASN A 167 -8.98 8.25 -0.26
N ARG A 168 -8.08 9.17 0.13
CA ARG A 168 -7.37 9.99 -0.84
C ARG A 168 -6.52 9.09 -1.73
N ARG A 169 -6.72 9.27 -3.03
CA ARG A 169 -6.02 8.58 -4.11
C ARG A 169 -4.73 9.31 -4.49
N LYS A 170 -3.73 8.56 -4.96
CA LYS A 170 -2.51 9.08 -5.60
C LYS A 170 -2.66 9.09 -7.15
N ASN A 171 -1.65 9.52 -7.91
CA ASN A 171 -1.69 9.62 -9.39
C ASN A 171 -2.18 8.37 -10.18
N ASN A 172 -2.18 7.18 -9.57
CA ASN A 172 -2.58 5.92 -10.19
C ASN A 172 -3.87 5.35 -9.53
N ASP A 173 -4.66 6.23 -8.92
CA ASP A 173 -5.85 5.93 -8.13
C ASP A 173 -5.69 5.03 -6.89
N ALA A 174 -4.49 4.48 -6.61
CA ALA A 174 -4.23 3.74 -5.37
C ALA A 174 -4.38 4.63 -4.12
N THR A 175 -4.91 4.04 -3.04
CA THR A 175 -5.11 4.65 -1.71
C THR A 175 -4.16 4.09 -0.66
N ALA A 176 -4.13 4.68 0.53
CA ALA A 176 -3.34 4.19 1.66
C ALA A 176 -3.60 2.70 2.01
N MET A 177 -4.82 2.19 1.80
CA MET A 177 -5.13 0.77 2.07
C MET A 177 -4.43 -0.20 1.11
N HIS A 178 -4.14 0.21 -0.12
CA HIS A 178 -3.34 -0.61 -1.05
C HIS A 178 -1.89 -0.79 -0.55
N TYR A 179 -1.34 0.25 0.08
CA TYR A 179 -0.02 0.21 0.71
C TYR A 179 -0.03 -0.60 2.02
N ALA A 180 -1.12 -0.52 2.80
CA ALA A 180 -1.32 -1.37 3.98
C ALA A 180 -1.44 -2.86 3.61
N ALA A 181 -2.12 -3.19 2.51
CA ALA A 181 -2.23 -4.55 2.00
C ALA A 181 -0.91 -5.14 1.48
N MET A 182 0.05 -4.29 1.10
CA MET A 182 1.39 -4.69 0.67
C MET A 182 2.44 -4.66 1.80
N ASN A 183 2.03 -4.33 3.04
CA ASN A 183 2.93 -4.19 4.17
C ASN A 183 3.37 -5.58 4.67
N THR A 184 4.68 -5.83 4.68
CA THR A 184 5.28 -7.12 5.09
C THR A 184 5.64 -7.20 6.58
N THR A 185 5.37 -6.16 7.37
CA THR A 185 5.49 -6.21 8.83
C THR A 185 4.24 -6.82 9.47
N GLY A 186 4.35 -7.30 10.72
CA GLY A 186 3.23 -7.89 11.46
C GLY A 186 2.06 -6.93 11.74
N ASP A 187 2.23 -5.64 11.46
CA ASP A 187 1.22 -4.59 11.67
C ASP A 187 0.13 -4.55 10.58
N ALA A 188 0.32 -5.22 9.43
CA ALA A 188 -0.52 -5.04 8.24
C ALA A 188 -2.04 -5.18 8.52
N ILE A 189 -2.43 -6.26 9.20
CA ILE A 189 -3.82 -6.52 9.62
C ILE A 189 -4.34 -5.40 10.53
N SER A 190 -3.54 -4.98 11.52
CA SER A 190 -3.88 -3.90 12.45
C SER A 190 -4.06 -2.55 11.75
N ILE A 191 -3.23 -2.24 10.75
CA ILE A 191 -3.31 -1.02 9.94
C ILE A 191 -4.56 -1.05 9.06
N ILE A 192 -4.85 -2.16 8.37
CA ILE A 192 -6.06 -2.30 7.53
C ILE A 192 -7.32 -2.16 8.39
N SER A 193 -7.38 -2.88 9.52
CA SER A 193 -8.43 -2.76 10.52
C SER A 193 -8.60 -1.32 11.05
N LEU A 194 -7.50 -0.60 11.29
CA LEU A 194 -7.53 0.80 11.74
C LEU A 194 -8.06 1.73 10.64
N LEU A 195 -7.61 1.58 9.39
CA LEU A 195 -8.09 2.34 8.25
C LEU A 195 -9.59 2.12 8.02
N ALA A 196 -10.05 0.86 8.01
CA ALA A 196 -11.47 0.52 7.85
C ALA A 196 -12.34 1.19 8.94
N ARG A 197 -11.89 1.18 10.21
CA ARG A 197 -12.53 1.90 11.32
C ARG A 197 -12.50 3.43 11.19
N ARG A 198 -11.78 4.00 10.22
CA ARG A 198 -11.82 5.44 9.85
C ARG A 198 -12.55 5.70 8.53
N GLY A 199 -13.35 4.74 8.05
CA GLY A 199 -14.12 4.87 6.82
C GLY A 199 -13.34 4.57 5.54
N ALA A 200 -12.19 3.90 5.63
CA ALA A 200 -11.45 3.53 4.43
C ALA A 200 -12.21 2.50 3.59
N GLU A 201 -12.45 2.81 2.32
CA GLU A 201 -13.23 1.99 1.39
C GLU A 201 -12.37 0.85 0.84
N VAL A 202 -12.71 -0.37 1.25
CA VAL A 202 -11.86 -1.57 1.04
C VAL A 202 -11.82 -2.06 -0.41
N ASN A 203 -12.78 -1.65 -1.24
CA ASN A 203 -12.98 -2.13 -2.62
C ASN A 203 -12.65 -1.08 -3.70
N LEU A 204 -11.98 0.02 -3.34
CA LEU A 204 -11.50 0.99 -4.32
C LEU A 204 -10.43 0.37 -5.22
N ARG A 205 -10.58 0.53 -6.53
CA ARG A 205 -9.59 0.06 -7.53
C ARG A 205 -8.55 1.13 -7.87
N THR A 206 -7.33 0.73 -8.19
CA THR A 206 -6.31 1.55 -8.88
C THR A 206 -6.71 1.83 -10.34
N ASP A 207 -5.90 2.64 -11.02
CA ASP A 207 -5.94 2.85 -12.47
C ASP A 207 -5.95 1.53 -13.25
N GLY A 208 -4.94 0.66 -13.05
CA GLY A 208 -4.90 -0.70 -13.63
C GLY A 208 -5.90 -1.70 -13.01
N GLY A 209 -6.98 -1.22 -12.39
CA GLY A 209 -8.09 -2.03 -11.86
C GLY A 209 -7.81 -2.86 -10.60
N ASN A 210 -6.62 -2.76 -10.00
CA ASN A 210 -6.23 -3.58 -8.83
C ASN A 210 -6.97 -3.14 -7.57
N LEU A 211 -7.37 -4.10 -6.72
CA LEU A 211 -7.90 -3.85 -5.36
C LEU A 211 -6.77 -3.94 -4.32
N PRO A 212 -6.98 -3.53 -3.05
CA PRO A 212 -6.04 -3.82 -1.97
C PRO A 212 -5.68 -5.32 -1.86
N ILE A 213 -6.64 -6.24 -2.04
CA ILE A 213 -6.36 -7.68 -1.99
C ILE A 213 -5.39 -8.17 -3.09
N HIS A 214 -5.29 -7.48 -4.24
CA HIS A 214 -4.28 -7.79 -5.25
C HIS A 214 -2.86 -7.43 -4.79
N TYR A 215 -2.72 -6.36 -3.99
CA TYR A 215 -1.43 -5.97 -3.40
C TYR A 215 -0.98 -6.96 -2.33
N ALA A 216 -1.91 -7.48 -1.51
CA ALA A 216 -1.65 -8.59 -0.58
C ALA A 216 -1.29 -9.88 -1.33
N GLY A 217 -1.92 -10.14 -2.48
CA GLY A 217 -1.54 -11.20 -3.40
C GLY A 217 -0.10 -11.07 -3.89
N VAL A 218 0.28 -9.92 -4.47
CA VAL A 218 1.66 -9.65 -4.93
C VAL A 218 2.69 -9.80 -3.80
N ALA A 219 2.37 -9.34 -2.59
CA ALA A 219 3.24 -9.49 -1.42
C ALA A 219 3.23 -10.91 -0.81
N ARG A 220 2.39 -11.82 -1.33
CA ARG A 220 2.18 -13.21 -0.89
C ARG A 220 1.71 -13.33 0.57
N LEU A 221 0.94 -12.35 1.04
CA LEU A 221 0.50 -12.23 2.43
C LEU A 221 -0.88 -12.88 2.63
N ARG A 222 -0.91 -14.21 2.81
CA ARG A 222 -2.15 -15.00 2.93
C ARG A 222 -3.09 -14.47 4.01
N ASP A 223 -2.58 -14.19 5.20
CA ASP A 223 -3.39 -13.74 6.33
C ASP A 223 -3.98 -12.34 6.11
N VAL A 224 -3.26 -11.50 5.35
CA VAL A 224 -3.74 -10.16 4.93
C VAL A 224 -4.80 -10.28 3.84
N MET A 225 -4.67 -11.23 2.91
CA MET A 225 -5.72 -11.54 1.93
C MET A 225 -6.99 -12.02 2.64
N ASN A 226 -6.87 -12.97 3.57
CA ASN A 226 -8.01 -13.48 4.35
C ASN A 226 -8.69 -12.35 5.14
N HIS A 227 -7.93 -11.51 5.83
CA HIS A 227 -8.50 -10.36 6.56
C HIS A 227 -9.18 -9.33 5.66
N LEU A 228 -8.72 -9.17 4.41
CA LEU A 228 -9.41 -8.33 3.42
C LEU A 228 -10.71 -8.98 2.92
N ILE A 229 -10.77 -10.31 2.82
CA ILE A 229 -12.01 -11.06 2.50
C ILE A 229 -13.03 -10.90 3.64
N ASP A 230 -12.61 -11.02 4.91
CA ASP A 230 -13.45 -10.77 6.09
C ASP A 230 -14.05 -9.35 6.10
N LEU A 231 -13.36 -8.39 5.49
CA LEU A 231 -13.80 -7.00 5.33
C LEU A 231 -14.60 -6.75 4.03
N GLY A 232 -14.77 -7.75 3.17
CA GLY A 232 -15.57 -7.68 1.94
C GLY A 232 -14.80 -7.45 0.63
N ASN A 233 -13.49 -7.68 0.58
CA ASN A 233 -12.79 -7.82 -0.72
C ASN A 233 -13.14 -9.15 -1.38
N ASN A 234 -13.56 -9.10 -2.65
CA ASN A 234 -13.71 -10.28 -3.48
C ASN A 234 -12.34 -10.64 -4.11
N PRO A 235 -11.75 -11.81 -3.84
CA PRO A 235 -10.43 -12.19 -4.35
C PRO A 235 -10.45 -12.57 -5.84
N PHE A 236 -11.63 -12.94 -6.36
CA PHE A 236 -11.85 -13.41 -7.74
C PHE A 236 -12.11 -12.27 -8.74
N TRP A 237 -12.30 -11.04 -8.25
CA TRP A 237 -12.41 -9.87 -9.13
C TRP A 237 -11.10 -9.63 -9.88
N ARG A 238 -11.16 -9.67 -11.21
CA ARG A 238 -10.02 -9.38 -12.08
C ARG A 238 -9.64 -7.90 -12.06
N ASN A 239 -8.35 -7.61 -12.17
CA ASN A 239 -7.82 -6.29 -12.54
C ASN A 239 -7.85 -6.08 -14.08
N GLU A 240 -7.36 -4.94 -14.59
CA GLU A 240 -7.36 -4.68 -16.05
C GLU A 240 -6.45 -5.62 -16.87
N HIS A 241 -5.57 -6.38 -16.20
CA HIS A 241 -4.75 -7.42 -16.83
C HIS A 241 -5.41 -8.80 -16.78
N GLY A 242 -6.68 -8.90 -16.35
CA GLY A 242 -7.42 -10.16 -16.23
C GLY A 242 -7.03 -11.01 -15.01
N LEU A 243 -6.14 -10.53 -14.14
CA LEU A 243 -5.58 -11.28 -13.01
C LEU A 243 -6.42 -11.08 -11.74
N THR A 244 -6.68 -12.18 -11.05
CA THR A 244 -7.28 -12.25 -9.70
C THR A 244 -6.24 -11.95 -8.61
N ALA A 245 -6.67 -11.85 -7.36
CA ALA A 245 -5.75 -11.71 -6.23
C ALA A 245 -4.93 -12.99 -5.98
N TYR A 246 -5.54 -14.18 -6.13
CA TYR A 246 -4.81 -15.44 -6.02
C TYR A 246 -3.85 -15.69 -7.19
N GLY A 247 -4.20 -15.29 -8.42
CA GLY A 247 -3.27 -15.28 -9.56
C GLY A 247 -2.02 -14.43 -9.30
N LYS A 248 -2.15 -13.31 -8.58
CA LYS A 248 -1.01 -12.53 -8.07
C LYS A 248 -0.23 -13.22 -6.93
N TYR A 249 -0.89 -14.02 -6.10
CA TYR A 249 -0.28 -14.76 -4.99
C TYR A 249 0.54 -15.96 -5.43
N PHE A 250 0.09 -16.71 -6.45
CA PHE A 250 0.77 -17.92 -6.91
C PHE A 250 1.85 -17.64 -7.96
N GLY A 251 1.65 -16.64 -8.83
CA GLY A 251 2.58 -16.25 -9.90
C GLY A 251 2.37 -17.07 -11.18
N GLU A 252 2.76 -16.55 -12.34
CA GLU A 252 2.21 -17.02 -13.63
C GLU A 252 2.57 -18.48 -14.04
N GLU A 253 3.66 -19.07 -13.53
CA GLU A 253 4.23 -20.30 -14.10
C GLU A 253 3.76 -21.69 -13.58
N PRO A 254 3.13 -21.89 -12.40
CA PRO A 254 2.56 -23.21 -12.04
C PRO A 254 1.34 -23.60 -12.89
N HIS A 255 0.75 -22.65 -13.62
CA HIS A 255 -0.66 -22.70 -14.01
C HIS A 255 -0.95 -23.30 -15.39
N ASP A 256 -0.04 -23.22 -16.37
CA ASP A 256 -0.32 -23.61 -17.78
C ASP A 256 -0.47 -25.13 -18.03
N HIS A 257 -0.54 -25.97 -17.00
CA HIS A 257 -0.93 -27.38 -17.17
C HIS A 257 -2.29 -27.69 -16.53
N GLN A 258 -2.51 -27.35 -15.26
CA GLN A 258 -3.81 -27.58 -14.62
C GLN A 258 -4.87 -26.61 -15.11
N LEU A 259 -4.59 -25.30 -15.18
CA LEU A 259 -5.55 -24.31 -15.69
C LEU A 259 -5.89 -24.57 -17.16
N LYS A 260 -4.95 -25.14 -17.91
CA LYS A 260 -5.12 -25.58 -19.30
C LYS A 260 -5.95 -26.85 -19.45
N ALA A 261 -5.81 -27.80 -18.52
CA ALA A 261 -6.69 -28.97 -18.44
C ALA A 261 -8.14 -28.57 -18.06
N TYR A 262 -8.29 -27.62 -17.14
CA TYR A 262 -9.59 -27.02 -16.83
C TYR A 262 -10.17 -26.28 -18.04
N ARG A 263 -9.38 -25.47 -18.75
CA ARG A 263 -9.79 -24.79 -20.00
C ARG A 263 -10.24 -25.75 -21.10
N ALA A 264 -9.43 -26.75 -21.41
CA ALA A 264 -9.79 -27.77 -22.39
C ALA A 264 -11.06 -28.56 -22.00
N ARG A 265 -11.37 -28.69 -20.69
CA ARG A 265 -12.66 -29.23 -20.22
C ARG A 265 -13.79 -28.23 -20.46
N MET A 266 -13.61 -26.94 -20.16
CA MET A 266 -14.62 -25.89 -20.41
C MET A 266 -14.92 -25.69 -21.89
N ASP A 267 -13.92 -25.76 -22.78
CA ASP A 267 -14.07 -25.74 -24.24
C ASP A 267 -14.95 -26.90 -24.76
N SER A 268 -15.17 -27.95 -23.94
CA SER A 268 -16.03 -29.09 -24.25
C SER A 268 -17.36 -29.11 -23.48
N MET A 269 -17.61 -28.13 -22.61
CA MET A 269 -18.89 -27.99 -21.90
C MET A 269 -19.94 -27.27 -22.75
N PRO A 270 -21.24 -27.60 -22.60
CA PRO A 270 -22.30 -26.84 -23.24
C PRO A 270 -22.31 -25.39 -22.71
N PRO A 271 -22.73 -24.40 -23.51
CA PRO A 271 -22.76 -23.00 -23.08
C PRO A 271 -23.67 -22.80 -21.86
N LEU A 272 -23.24 -21.92 -20.94
CA LEU A 272 -23.99 -21.54 -19.74
C LEU A 272 -25.39 -21.03 -20.10
N ASP A 273 -26.42 -21.57 -19.43
CA ASP A 273 -27.77 -21.02 -19.52
C ASP A 273 -27.80 -19.60 -18.88
N PRO A 274 -28.13 -18.53 -19.64
CA PRO A 274 -28.22 -17.17 -19.11
C PRO A 274 -29.24 -17.01 -17.97
N ALA A 275 -30.23 -17.90 -17.88
CA ALA A 275 -31.25 -17.91 -16.82
C ALA A 275 -30.87 -18.76 -15.59
N ALA A 276 -29.90 -19.68 -15.71
CA ALA A 276 -29.46 -20.51 -14.59
C ALA A 276 -28.77 -19.65 -13.52
N THR A 277 -29.12 -19.90 -12.25
CA THR A 277 -28.48 -19.30 -11.08
C THR A 277 -27.02 -19.75 -10.96
N ASP A 278 -26.18 -18.94 -10.33
CA ASP A 278 -24.76 -19.25 -10.16
C ASP A 278 -24.52 -20.61 -9.43
N LEU A 279 -25.43 -21.00 -8.52
CA LEU A 279 -25.45 -22.32 -7.89
C LEU A 279 -25.64 -23.46 -8.90
N GLN A 280 -26.58 -23.31 -9.84
CA GLN A 280 -26.82 -24.31 -10.89
C GLN A 280 -25.65 -24.37 -11.89
N ARG A 281 -24.98 -23.23 -12.16
CA ARG A 281 -23.76 -23.17 -12.99
C ARG A 281 -22.62 -23.95 -12.33
N ALA A 282 -22.39 -23.72 -11.04
CA ALA A 282 -21.41 -24.49 -10.26
C ALA A 282 -21.77 -25.99 -10.25
N GLN A 283 -23.02 -26.36 -9.97
CA GLN A 283 -23.46 -27.77 -9.96
C GLN A 283 -23.26 -28.46 -11.32
N ALA A 284 -23.59 -27.81 -12.43
CA ALA A 284 -23.38 -28.35 -13.77
C ALA A 284 -21.90 -28.54 -14.15
N PHE A 285 -20.97 -27.80 -13.54
CA PHE A 285 -19.53 -28.05 -13.69
C PHE A 285 -19.10 -29.36 -12.99
N PHE A 286 -19.70 -29.65 -11.83
CA PHE A 286 -19.38 -30.81 -11.00
C PHE A 286 -20.07 -32.12 -11.43
N GLU A 287 -21.04 -32.08 -12.36
CA GLU A 287 -21.58 -33.31 -12.95
C GLU A 287 -20.45 -34.13 -13.62
N GLY A 288 -20.23 -35.35 -13.14
CA GLY A 288 -19.12 -36.20 -13.60
C GLY A 288 -17.73 -35.81 -13.04
N VAL A 289 -17.66 -35.06 -11.94
CA VAL A 289 -16.46 -34.97 -11.09
C VAL A 289 -16.53 -36.10 -10.04
N PRO A 290 -15.44 -36.85 -9.78
CA PRO A 290 -15.41 -37.87 -8.73
C PRO A 290 -15.74 -37.29 -7.34
N GLU A 291 -16.45 -38.06 -6.51
CA GLU A 291 -16.99 -37.61 -5.21
C GLU A 291 -15.94 -36.98 -4.27
N HIS A 292 -14.67 -37.38 -4.36
CA HIS A 292 -13.56 -36.81 -3.59
C HIS A 292 -13.10 -35.41 -4.03
N MET A 293 -13.80 -34.78 -4.99
CA MET A 293 -13.57 -33.42 -5.49
C MET A 293 -14.86 -32.58 -5.59
N ALA A 294 -15.97 -33.01 -4.97
CA ALA A 294 -17.22 -32.25 -4.94
C ALA A 294 -17.25 -31.24 -3.77
N LEU A 295 -17.76 -30.02 -4.01
CA LEU A 295 -18.01 -29.01 -2.97
C LEU A 295 -19.32 -29.28 -2.20
N SER A 296 -19.40 -28.89 -0.92
CA SER A 296 -20.65 -28.99 -0.16
C SER A 296 -21.67 -27.88 -0.50
N PRO A 297 -22.98 -28.07 -0.21
CA PRO A 297 -24.02 -27.09 -0.55
C PRO A 297 -23.92 -25.72 0.15
N ASP A 298 -23.15 -25.62 1.23
CA ASP A 298 -22.87 -24.36 1.93
C ASP A 298 -21.63 -23.65 1.32
N GLU A 299 -20.57 -24.39 1.00
CA GLU A 299 -19.38 -23.84 0.32
C GLU A 299 -19.71 -23.32 -1.09
N VAL A 300 -20.57 -24.02 -1.83
CA VAL A 300 -21.08 -23.50 -3.11
C VAL A 300 -21.96 -22.25 -2.89
N ARG A 301 -22.66 -22.11 -1.76
CA ARG A 301 -23.45 -20.91 -1.46
C ARG A 301 -22.57 -19.69 -1.22
N ASP A 302 -21.46 -19.84 -0.51
CA ASP A 302 -20.53 -18.75 -0.23
C ASP A 302 -19.74 -18.33 -1.48
N VAL A 303 -19.36 -19.30 -2.33
CA VAL A 303 -18.88 -19.04 -3.70
C VAL A 303 -19.89 -18.24 -4.51
N VAL A 304 -21.16 -18.66 -4.50
CA VAL A 304 -22.26 -18.00 -5.23
C VAL A 304 -22.56 -16.60 -4.71
N ALA A 305 -22.44 -16.36 -3.41
CA ALA A 305 -22.54 -15.02 -2.84
C ALA A 305 -21.45 -14.08 -3.41
N GLY A 306 -20.25 -14.60 -3.68
CA GLY A 306 -19.17 -13.87 -4.36
C GLY A 306 -19.39 -13.63 -5.87
N MET A 307 -20.24 -14.40 -6.55
CA MET A 307 -20.52 -14.24 -7.99
C MET A 307 -21.54 -13.12 -8.29
N HIS A 308 -22.28 -12.69 -7.27
CA HIS A 308 -23.54 -11.95 -7.40
C HIS A 308 -23.44 -10.53 -8.00
N GLU A 309 -22.26 -9.90 -7.97
CA GLU A 309 -22.02 -8.57 -8.56
C GLU A 309 -21.63 -8.60 -10.06
N ASN A 310 -21.08 -9.72 -10.57
CA ASN A 310 -20.50 -9.78 -11.93
C ASN A 310 -21.01 -10.93 -12.81
N ARG A 311 -21.83 -11.87 -12.30
CA ARG A 311 -22.52 -12.94 -13.07
C ARG A 311 -21.70 -13.50 -14.25
N PRO A 312 -20.65 -14.31 -13.99
CA PRO A 312 -19.75 -14.78 -15.04
C PRO A 312 -20.51 -15.40 -16.22
N THR A 313 -20.37 -14.80 -17.39
CA THR A 313 -21.09 -15.17 -18.63
C THR A 313 -20.40 -16.31 -19.38
N GLU A 314 -19.16 -16.62 -19.01
CA GLU A 314 -18.29 -17.60 -19.65
C GLU A 314 -17.76 -18.57 -18.60
N TRP A 315 -17.56 -19.85 -18.98
CA TRP A 315 -17.07 -20.86 -18.05
C TRP A 315 -15.68 -20.52 -17.48
N ASP A 316 -14.84 -19.79 -18.22
CA ASP A 316 -13.42 -19.51 -17.88
C ASP A 316 -13.25 -18.82 -16.52
N ASP A 317 -14.22 -18.02 -16.08
CA ASP A 317 -14.28 -17.45 -14.72
C ASP A 317 -14.58 -18.50 -13.64
N VAL A 318 -15.45 -19.47 -13.94
CA VAL A 318 -15.86 -20.52 -12.99
C VAL A 318 -14.69 -21.45 -12.67
N ALA A 319 -13.95 -21.95 -13.67
CA ALA A 319 -12.84 -22.85 -13.35
C ALA A 319 -11.60 -22.14 -12.80
N ILE A 320 -11.39 -20.85 -13.09
CA ILE A 320 -10.35 -20.06 -12.39
C ILE A 320 -10.68 -19.97 -10.90
N LEU A 321 -11.93 -19.69 -10.55
CA LEU A 321 -12.39 -19.67 -9.14
C LEU A 321 -12.24 -21.05 -8.47
N LEU A 322 -12.65 -22.14 -9.15
CA LEU A 322 -12.57 -23.50 -8.59
C LEU A 322 -11.13 -24.02 -8.46
N TYR A 323 -10.25 -23.67 -9.40
CA TYR A 323 -8.81 -23.97 -9.32
C TYR A 323 -8.13 -23.20 -8.18
N GLU A 324 -8.50 -21.94 -7.96
CA GLU A 324 -8.00 -21.15 -6.83
C GLU A 324 -8.44 -21.74 -5.47
N ILE A 325 -9.64 -22.33 -5.38
CA ILE A 325 -10.10 -23.06 -4.19
C ILE A 325 -9.24 -24.31 -3.91
N GLU A 326 -8.94 -25.13 -4.93
CA GLU A 326 -8.11 -26.34 -4.77
C GLU A 326 -6.70 -26.02 -4.22
N LEU A 327 -6.14 -24.86 -4.61
CA LEU A 327 -4.81 -24.41 -4.19
C LEU A 327 -4.74 -23.87 -2.75
N ILE A 328 -5.87 -23.49 -2.13
CA ILE A 328 -5.84 -22.81 -0.81
C ILE A 328 -5.56 -23.79 0.32
N ASN A 329 -6.24 -24.94 0.38
CA ASN A 329 -6.15 -25.88 1.51
C ASN A 329 -6.45 -27.36 1.15
N PRO A 330 -5.59 -28.04 0.37
CA PRO A 330 -5.83 -29.41 -0.08
C PRO A 330 -5.73 -30.51 1.01
N VAL A 331 -5.49 -30.15 2.28
CA VAL A 331 -5.34 -31.12 3.39
C VAL A 331 -6.56 -31.10 4.32
N GLU A 332 -7.01 -29.94 4.79
CA GLU A 332 -8.23 -29.86 5.60
C GLU A 332 -9.46 -30.22 4.76
N TRP A 333 -9.44 -29.89 3.46
CA TRP A 333 -10.39 -30.38 2.45
C TRP A 333 -10.55 -31.90 2.49
N ARG A 334 -9.44 -32.64 2.44
CA ARG A 334 -9.42 -34.11 2.44
C ARG A 334 -9.75 -34.71 3.81
N ALA A 335 -9.51 -33.96 4.89
CA ALA A 335 -9.90 -34.38 6.24
C ALA A 335 -11.42 -34.25 6.46
N PHE A 336 -12.03 -33.15 6.00
CA PHE A 336 -13.47 -32.90 6.09
C PHE A 336 -14.28 -33.96 5.35
N LEU A 337 -13.87 -34.29 4.12
CA LEU A 337 -14.44 -35.36 3.28
C LEU A 337 -14.35 -36.78 3.87
N SER A 338 -13.68 -36.98 5.02
CA SER A 338 -13.49 -38.31 5.63
C SER A 338 -14.47 -38.65 6.77
N GLN A 339 -15.37 -37.73 7.14
CA GLN A 339 -16.27 -37.94 8.28
C GLN A 339 -17.53 -38.75 7.89
N PRO A 340 -17.87 -39.84 8.60
CA PRO A 340 -18.91 -40.79 8.18
C PRO A 340 -20.35 -40.31 8.43
N HIS A 341 -20.54 -39.13 9.03
CA HIS A 341 -21.83 -38.59 9.46
C HIS A 341 -21.98 -37.11 9.08
N LEU A 342 -21.91 -36.85 7.77
CA LEU A 342 -22.37 -35.59 7.17
C LEU A 342 -23.81 -35.80 6.64
N PRO A 343 -24.71 -34.80 6.78
CA PRO A 343 -26.12 -34.90 6.39
C PRO A 343 -26.38 -34.67 4.90
#